data_AF-A0A932H1I1-F1
#
_entry.id   AF-A0A932H1I1-F1
#
_cell.length_a   1.000
_cell.length_b   1.000
_cell.length_c   1.000
_cell.angle_alpha   90.00
_cell.angle_beta   90.00
_cell.angle_gamma   90.00
#
_symmetry.space_group_name_H-M   'P 1'
#
loop_
_entity.id
_entity.type
_entity.pdbx_description
1 polymer ?
#
loop_
_entity_poly.entity_id
_entity_poly.type
_entity_poly.pdbx_seq_one_letter_code
_entity_poly.pdbx_strand_id
1 'polypeptide(L)'
;MIELELKLSLPDQLADQAKAAGLLTSEAIERLVREAIRKAAAQRLIDYGKRLREPGGPEITEAELESELKAVRAELREARARRS
;
A
#
# COMPACT_ATOMS: atom_id res chain seq x y z
N MET A 1 -15.12 -4.08 -15.82
CA MET A 1 -14.30 -5.28 -15.55
C MET A 1 -13.06 -5.16 -16.41
N ILE A 2 -11.87 -5.39 -15.85
CA ILE A 2 -10.62 -5.44 -16.62
C ILE A 2 -10.23 -6.93 -16.67
N GLU A 3 -9.94 -7.42 -17.87
CA GLU A 3 -9.45 -8.79 -18.09
C GLU A 3 -7.96 -8.73 -18.42
N LEU A 4 -7.19 -9.66 -17.87
CA LEU A 4 -5.74 -9.69 -18.02
C LEU A 4 -5.28 -11.13 -18.16
N GLU A 5 -4.46 -11.40 -19.18
CA GLU A 5 -3.88 -12.72 -19.38
C GLU A 5 -2.58 -12.85 -18.57
N LEU A 6 -2.46 -13.94 -17.82
CA LEU A 6 -1.29 -14.24 -16.99
C LEU A 6 -0.70 -15.57 -17.43
N LYS A 7 0.57 -15.55 -17.88
CA LYS A 7 1.34 -16.76 -18.17
C LYS A 7 2.29 -17.04 -17.00
N LEU A 8 2.16 -18.23 -16.41
CA LEU A 8 2.98 -18.69 -15.30
C LEU A 8 3.79 -19.91 -15.71
N SER A 9 5.03 -19.99 -15.25
CA SER A 9 5.83 -21.22 -15.30
C SER A 9 5.85 -21.80 -13.89
N LEU A 10 5.30 -23.00 -13.74
CA LEU A 10 5.25 -23.73 -12.49
C LEU A 10 5.85 -25.12 -12.73
N PRO A 11 6.50 -25.74 -11.74
CA PRO A 11 6.82 -27.15 -11.80
C PRO A 11 5.55 -27.98 -12.01
N ASP A 12 5.60 -28.99 -12.87
CA ASP A 12 4.43 -29.78 -13.27
C ASP A 12 3.66 -30.34 -12.06
N GLN A 13 4.39 -30.90 -11.09
CA GLN A 13 3.80 -31.41 -9.85
C GLN A 13 3.01 -30.34 -9.08
N LEU A 14 3.52 -29.11 -9.03
CA LEU A 14 2.84 -28.01 -8.35
C LEU A 14 1.63 -27.53 -9.15
N ALA A 15 1.74 -27.49 -10.47
CA ALA A 15 0.63 -27.13 -11.35
C ALA A 15 -0.54 -28.12 -11.20
N ASP A 16 -0.24 -29.42 -11.16
CA ASP A 16 -1.25 -30.48 -10.98
C ASP A 16 -1.92 -30.39 -9.60
N GLN A 17 -1.15 -30.18 -8.55
CA GLN A 17 -1.69 -29.98 -7.20
C GLN A 17 -2.57 -28.72 -7.11
N ALA A 18 -2.11 -27.61 -7.67
CA ALA A 18 -2.85 -26.35 -7.66
C ALA A 18 -4.15 -26.46 -8.48
N LYS A 19 -4.11 -27.17 -9.61
CA LYS A 19 -5.28 -27.46 -10.44
C LYS A 19 -6.27 -28.35 -9.72
N ALA A 20 -5.81 -29.45 -9.11
CA ALA A 20 -6.65 -30.36 -8.33
C ALA A 20 -7.30 -29.66 -7.12
N ALA A 21 -6.60 -28.70 -6.52
CA ALA A 21 -7.12 -27.87 -5.44
C ALA A 21 -8.02 -26.71 -5.91
N GLY A 22 -8.26 -26.56 -7.22
CA GLY A 22 -9.09 -25.48 -7.78
C GLY A 22 -8.48 -24.09 -7.69
N LEU A 23 -7.18 -23.98 -7.39
CA LEU A 23 -6.49 -22.70 -7.16
C LEU A 23 -6.19 -21.92 -8.44
N LEU A 24 -6.25 -22.57 -9.61
CA LEU A 24 -5.98 -21.97 -10.92
C LEU A 24 -7.24 -21.49 -11.66
N THR A 25 -8.35 -21.30 -10.93
CA THR A 25 -9.59 -20.71 -11.46
C THR A 25 -9.58 -19.19 -11.29
N SER A 26 -10.27 -18.45 -12.16
CA SER A 26 -10.33 -16.98 -12.06
C SER A 26 -10.82 -16.50 -10.69
N GLU A 27 -11.82 -17.15 -10.11
CA GLU A 27 -12.35 -16.82 -8.78
C GLU A 27 -11.32 -17.08 -7.66
N ALA A 28 -10.63 -18.22 -7.70
CA ALA A 28 -9.61 -18.54 -6.71
C ALA A 28 -8.42 -17.56 -6.79
N ILE A 29 -7.99 -17.22 -8.02
CA ILE A 29 -6.93 -16.24 -8.24
C ILE A 29 -7.37 -14.84 -7.77
N GLU A 30 -8.62 -14.42 -8.02
CA GLU A 30 -9.16 -13.17 -7.49
C GLU A 30 -9.05 -13.13 -5.96
N ARG A 31 -9.49 -14.19 -5.29
CA ARG A 31 -9.41 -14.29 -3.83
C ARG A 31 -7.97 -14.20 -3.32
N LEU A 32 -7.04 -14.91 -3.97
CA LEU A 32 -5.62 -14.87 -3.64
C LEU A 32 -5.03 -13.45 -3.80
N VAL A 33 -5.37 -12.75 -4.89
CA VAL A 33 -4.93 -11.37 -5.12
C VAL A 33 -5.50 -10.44 -4.04
N ARG A 34 -6.78 -10.54 -3.70
CA ARG A 34 -7.39 -9.73 -2.63
C ARG A 34 -6.73 -9.96 -1.27
N GLU A 35 -6.41 -11.21 -0.95
CA GLU A 35 -5.68 -11.54 0.28
C GLU A 35 -4.26 -10.99 0.27
N ALA A 36 -3.54 -11.09 -0.85
CA ALA A 36 -2.20 -10.53 -1.00
C ALA A 36 -2.21 -9.00 -0.82
N ILE A 37 -3.19 -8.30 -1.39
CA ILE A 37 -3.37 -6.84 -1.20
C ILE A 37 -3.58 -6.51 0.28
N ARG A 38 -4.45 -7.25 0.98
CA ARG A 38 -4.71 -7.04 2.42
C ARG A 38 -3.45 -7.26 3.26
N LYS A 39 -2.71 -8.34 3.00
CA LYS A 39 -1.44 -8.63 3.69
C LYS A 39 -0.40 -7.55 3.42
N ALA A 40 -0.27 -7.10 2.18
CA ALA A 40 0.64 -6.01 1.82
C ALA A 40 0.29 -4.71 2.55
N ALA A 41 -1.00 -4.37 2.68
CA ALA A 41 -1.44 -3.21 3.44
C ALA A 41 -1.07 -3.31 4.93
N ALA A 42 -1.30 -4.47 5.56
CA ALA A 42 -0.91 -4.72 6.94
C ALA A 42 0.62 -4.63 7.13
N GLN A 43 1.39 -5.19 6.18
CA GLN A 43 2.86 -5.13 6.24
C GLN A 43 3.36 -3.69 6.17
N ARG A 44 2.81 -2.85 5.28
CA ARG A 44 3.16 -1.43 5.22
C ARG A 44 2.91 -0.73 6.55
N LEU A 45 1.79 -1.00 7.21
CA LEU A 45 1.50 -0.42 8.53
C LEU A 45 2.55 -0.82 9.57
N ILE A 46 2.94 -2.09 9.59
CA ILE A 46 4.00 -2.59 10.48
C ILE A 46 5.32 -1.89 10.19
N ASP A 47 5.68 -1.74 8.92
CA ASP A 47 6.93 -1.11 8.50
C ASP A 47 6.97 0.38 8.87
N TYR A 48 5.86 1.11 8.72
CA TYR A 48 5.74 2.47 9.24
C TYR A 48 5.90 2.53 10.76
N GLY A 49 5.26 1.60 11.50
CA GLY A 49 5.40 1.52 12.95
C GLY A 49 6.83 1.22 13.39
N LYS A 50 7.62 0.50 12.59
CA LYS A 50 9.07 0.32 12.84
C LYS A 50 9.82 1.63 12.66
N ARG A 51 9.60 2.34 11.54
CA ARG A 51 10.23 3.64 11.26
C ARG A 51 9.92 4.70 12.33
N LEU A 52 8.69 4.73 12.84
CA LEU A 52 8.31 5.65 13.92
C LEU A 52 9.01 5.37 15.26
N ARG A 53 9.48 4.14 15.47
CA ARG A 53 10.22 3.73 16.67
C ARG A 53 11.73 3.86 16.48
N GLU A 54 12.20 4.19 15.29
CA GLU A 54 13.63 4.45 15.07
C GLU A 54 14.04 5.67 15.89
N PRO A 55 15.06 5.57 16.76
CA PRO A 55 15.56 6.71 17.51
C PRO A 55 16.17 7.74 16.55
N GLY A 56 16.08 9.02 16.90
CA GLY A 56 16.59 10.12 16.07
C GLY A 56 15.54 10.83 15.20
N GLY A 57 14.26 10.72 15.54
CA GLY A 57 13.24 11.62 14.99
C GLY A 57 13.54 13.09 15.33
N PRO A 58 13.04 14.05 14.53
CA PRO A 58 13.24 15.47 14.80
C PRO A 58 12.66 15.84 16.16
N GLU A 59 13.48 16.46 17.01
CA GLU A 59 13.01 17.14 18.21
C GLU A 59 12.38 18.47 17.77
N ILE A 60 11.09 18.45 17.48
CA ILE A 60 10.31 19.64 17.18
C ILE A 60 9.32 19.88 18.31
N THR A 61 9.21 21.14 18.76
CA THR A 61 8.19 21.51 19.74
C THR A 61 6.82 21.61 19.08
N GLU A 62 5.76 21.49 19.86
CA GLU A 62 4.39 21.62 19.35
C GLU A 62 4.15 23.02 18.71
N ALA A 63 4.73 24.07 19.30
CA ALA A 63 4.62 25.43 18.79
C ALA A 63 5.33 25.62 17.43
N GLU A 64 6.53 25.04 17.26
CA GLU A 64 7.25 25.06 15.99
C GLU A 64 6.46 24.31 14.91
N LEU A 65 5.94 23.12 15.24
CA LEU A 65 5.10 22.33 14.32
C LEU A 65 3.83 23.08 13.90
N GLU A 66 3.16 23.74 14.83
CA GLU A 66 1.95 24.51 14.53
C GLU A 66 2.26 25.68 13.57
N SER A 67 3.39 26.36 13.79
CA SER A 67 3.82 27.46 12.94
C SER A 67 4.12 27.00 11.50
N GLU A 68 4.81 25.87 11.34
CA GLU A 68 5.10 25.27 10.04
C GLU A 68 3.80 24.84 9.32
N LEU A 69 2.90 24.15 10.04
CA LEU A 69 1.61 23.72 9.48
C LEU A 69 0.78 24.92 9.02
N LYS A 70 0.79 26.02 9.77
CA LYS A 70 0.05 27.24 9.40
C LYS A 70 0.61 27.87 8.12
N ALA A 71 1.94 27.92 7.97
CA ALA A 71 2.61 28.43 6.78
C ALA A 71 2.26 27.60 5.54
N VAL A 72 2.40 26.27 5.60
CA VAL A 72 2.06 25.36 4.50
C VAL A 72 0.58 25.47 4.12
N ARG A 73 -0.32 25.54 5.11
CA ARG A 73 -1.75 25.72 4.86
C ARG A 73 -2.07 27.05 4.19
N ALA A 74 -1.35 28.14 4.52
CA ALA A 74 -1.54 29.43 3.87
C ALA A 74 -1.11 29.37 2.39
N GLU A 75 0.06 28.82 2.11
CA GLU A 75 0.57 28.64 0.75
C GLU A 75 -0.38 27.80 -0.11
N LEU A 76 -0.91 26.69 0.42
CA LEU A 76 -1.87 25.84 -0.28
C LEU A 76 -3.19 26.58 -0.59
N ARG A 77 -3.66 27.45 0.31
CA ARG A 77 -4.87 28.27 0.05
C ARG A 77 -4.63 29.26 -1.08
N GLU A 78 -3.49 29.94 -1.06
CA GLU A 78 -3.13 30.87 -2.13
C GLU A 78 -2.95 30.17 -3.47
N ALA A 79 -2.27 29.02 -3.51
CA ALA A 79 -2.10 28.23 -4.72
C ALA A 79 -3.44 27.78 -5.32
N ARG A 80 -4.42 27.45 -4.47
CA ARG A 80 -5.79 27.14 -4.91
C ARG A 80 -6.52 28.37 -5.45
N ALA A 81 -6.41 29.52 -4.78
CA ALA A 81 -7.01 30.77 -5.22
C ALA A 81 -6.41 31.30 -6.53
N ARG A 82 -5.13 31.02 -6.81
CA ARG A 82 -4.48 31.35 -8.09
C ARG A 82 -4.90 30.42 -9.24
N ARG A 83 -5.51 29.26 -8.95
CA ARG A 83 -5.98 28.29 -9.96
C ARG A 83 -7.49 28.42 -10.26
N SER A 84 -8.22 29.26 -9.51
CA SER A 84 -9.64 29.59 -9.73
C SER A 84 -9.78 30.93 -10.43
#